data_AF-A0A821D861-F1
#
_entry.id   AF-A0A821D861-F1
#
_cell.length_a   1.000
_cell.length_b   1.000
_cell.length_c   1.000
_cell.angle_alpha   90.00
_cell.angle_beta   90.00
_cell.angle_gamma   90.00
#
_symmetry.space_group_name_H-M   'P 1'
#
loop_
_entity.id
_entity.type
_entity.pdbx_description
1 polymer ?
#
loop_
_entity_poly.entity_id
_entity_poly.type
_entity_poly.pdbx_seq_one_letter_code
_entity_poly.pdbx_strand_id
1 'polypeptide(L)'
;MCHILRPNNVVSLFLSDDDETPGQIGLFLSLFDIYQFTRLRSLAVFSNNDDNIDEILNYASHCSLISLSIEQSSFSNHRNTILNLLLSTISRSTLRKLTCTNNFLYIDNFQWPKESNLKYLTIDHCTRKDFCTILRHLLHLQTIVLRHFNLDIHSEYEYLSNTYTQLTSLTMQQLFFSMDKIESFLYLTPSLVHLRLEGCADDAIFNGFRWETLIRTKLLSLNQFEFSFRSQNYRAVKMNATQFRTPFWLNEKHWPVYGIYDYPKEEILLCSTPDILTELEYNFVGLVVISKTIQNVS
;
A
#
# COMPACT_ATOMS: atom_id res chain seq x y z
N MET A 1 28.68 2.56 -23.16
CA MET A 1 27.23 2.48 -23.43
C MET A 1 26.48 3.82 -23.30
N CYS A 2 27.01 4.86 -22.64
CA CYS A 2 26.25 6.10 -22.35
C CYS A 2 26.14 7.17 -23.48
N HIS A 3 26.81 7.03 -24.64
CA HIS A 3 26.75 8.04 -25.71
C HIS A 3 25.47 8.01 -26.58
N ILE A 4 24.54 7.09 -26.31
CA ILE A 4 23.31 6.90 -27.10
C ILE A 4 22.08 7.52 -26.40
N LEU A 5 22.19 7.84 -25.12
CA LEU A 5 21.07 8.37 -24.36
C LEU A 5 20.81 9.83 -24.77
N ARG A 6 19.58 10.10 -25.21
CA ARG A 6 19.11 11.46 -25.53
C ARG A 6 18.17 11.90 -24.40
N PRO A 7 18.64 12.67 -23.40
CA PRO A 7 17.87 12.99 -22.20
C PRO A 7 16.48 13.57 -22.49
N ASN A 8 16.41 14.45 -23.50
CA ASN A 8 15.15 15.05 -23.95
C ASN A 8 14.11 14.04 -24.47
N ASN A 9 14.46 12.79 -24.78
CA ASN A 9 13.51 11.77 -25.22
C ASN A 9 13.08 10.81 -24.10
N VAL A 10 13.70 10.92 -22.92
CA VAL A 10 13.40 10.05 -21.78
C VAL A 10 12.14 10.55 -21.08
N VAL A 11 11.16 9.66 -20.93
CA VAL A 11 9.86 9.95 -20.29
C VAL A 11 9.73 9.32 -18.90
N SER A 12 10.56 8.32 -18.60
CA SER A 12 10.62 7.64 -17.31
C SER A 12 12.06 7.36 -16.95
N LEU A 13 12.41 7.56 -15.68
CA LEU A 13 13.74 7.31 -15.15
C LEU A 13 13.61 6.54 -13.83
N PHE A 14 14.43 5.49 -13.69
CA PHE A 14 14.60 4.71 -12.46
C PHE A 14 16.08 4.79 -12.08
N LEU A 15 16.35 5.25 -10.86
CA LEU A 15 17.69 5.44 -10.31
C LEU A 15 17.77 4.60 -9.03
N SER A 16 18.79 3.75 -8.89
CA SER A 16 18.99 2.89 -7.73
C SER A 16 20.44 2.94 -7.24
N ASP A 17 20.62 3.07 -5.93
CA ASP A 17 21.86 2.83 -5.18
C ASP A 17 21.64 1.67 -4.19
N ASP A 18 21.17 0.52 -4.68
CA ASP A 18 21.05 -0.71 -3.90
C ASP A 18 22.38 -1.48 -3.82
N ASP A 19 22.34 -2.65 -3.19
CA ASP A 19 23.51 -3.52 -3.02
C ASP A 19 24.08 -4.03 -4.37
N GLU A 20 23.27 -4.06 -5.43
CA GLU A 20 23.68 -4.44 -6.79
C GLU A 20 24.20 -3.24 -7.60
N THR A 21 23.76 -2.02 -7.28
CA THR A 21 24.10 -0.78 -8.01
C THR A 21 24.71 0.33 -7.14
N PRO A 22 25.71 0.07 -6.28
CA PRO A 22 26.21 1.06 -5.34
C PRO A 22 26.85 2.27 -6.04
N GLY A 23 26.36 3.47 -5.73
CA GLY A 23 26.90 4.75 -6.22
C GLY A 23 26.56 5.09 -7.68
N GLN A 24 25.68 4.32 -8.32
CA GLN A 24 25.25 4.58 -9.69
C GLN A 24 24.45 5.87 -9.83
N ILE A 25 23.71 6.31 -8.82
CA ILE A 25 22.99 7.58 -8.87
C ILE A 25 23.99 8.74 -8.93
N GLY A 26 25.00 8.74 -8.05
CA GLY A 26 26.04 9.77 -8.06
C GLY A 26 26.82 9.79 -9.38
N LEU A 27 27.16 8.60 -9.92
CA LEU A 27 27.79 8.51 -11.24
C LEU A 27 26.87 9.06 -12.33
N PHE A 28 25.58 8.73 -12.32
CA PHE A 28 24.61 9.24 -13.28
C PHE A 28 24.52 10.76 -13.25
N LEU A 29 24.38 11.36 -12.06
CA LEU A 29 24.31 12.80 -11.88
C LEU A 29 25.62 13.51 -12.29
N SER A 30 26.77 12.84 -12.15
CA SER A 30 28.05 13.37 -12.64
C SER A 30 28.18 13.35 -14.17
N LEU A 31 27.49 12.43 -14.84
CA LEU A 31 27.56 12.25 -16.30
C LEU A 31 26.45 13.01 -17.03
N PHE A 32 25.31 13.20 -16.39
CA PHE A 32 24.13 13.81 -16.97
C PHE A 32 23.60 14.90 -16.06
N ASP A 33 23.45 16.09 -16.62
CA ASP A 33 22.63 17.13 -16.01
C ASP A 33 21.16 16.70 -16.04
N ILE A 34 20.58 16.43 -14.88
CA ILE A 34 19.20 15.96 -14.74
C ILE A 34 18.19 16.96 -15.32
N TYR A 35 18.53 18.25 -15.42
CA TYR A 35 17.68 19.27 -16.06
C TYR A 35 17.52 19.07 -17.57
N GLN A 36 18.36 18.25 -18.21
CA GLN A 36 18.23 17.88 -19.62
C GLN A 36 17.06 16.90 -19.89
N PHE A 37 16.45 16.32 -18.85
CA PHE A 37 15.35 15.36 -18.98
C PHE A 37 14.00 16.09 -19.05
N THR A 38 13.86 17.04 -19.98
CA THR A 38 12.71 17.97 -20.05
C THR A 38 11.35 17.31 -20.32
N ARG A 39 11.33 16.09 -20.86
CA ARG A 39 10.11 15.30 -21.12
C ARG A 39 9.79 14.29 -20.02
N LEU A 40 10.53 14.29 -18.92
CA LEU A 40 10.34 13.33 -17.85
C LEU A 40 8.95 13.48 -17.21
N ARG A 41 8.23 12.36 -17.11
CA ARG A 41 6.89 12.27 -16.50
C ARG A 41 6.84 11.32 -15.32
N SER A 42 7.78 10.39 -15.23
CA SER A 42 7.87 9.42 -14.14
C SER A 42 9.30 9.35 -13.64
N LEU A 43 9.46 9.44 -12.33
CA LEU A 43 10.75 9.34 -11.66
C LEU A 43 10.63 8.39 -10.47
N ALA A 44 11.52 7.43 -10.41
CA ALA A 44 11.63 6.51 -9.28
C ALA A 44 13.09 6.48 -8.81
N VAL A 45 13.28 6.66 -7.50
CA VAL A 45 14.58 6.78 -6.87
C VAL A 45 14.63 5.83 -5.68
N PHE A 46 15.64 4.97 -5.66
CA PHE A 46 16.04 4.18 -4.51
C PHE A 46 17.44 4.64 -4.12
N SER A 47 17.60 5.39 -3.04
CA SER A 47 18.90 5.95 -2.65
C SER A 47 19.19 5.70 -1.19
N ASN A 48 20.44 5.37 -0.88
CA ASN A 48 20.94 5.35 0.50
C ASN A 48 21.63 6.67 0.90
N ASN A 49 21.75 7.62 -0.04
CA ASN A 49 22.41 8.91 0.13
C ASN A 49 21.37 10.06 0.09
N ASP A 50 21.35 10.85 1.16
CA ASP A 50 20.48 12.02 1.33
C ASP A 50 20.74 13.10 0.27
N ASP A 51 22.00 13.38 -0.08
CA ASP A 51 22.36 14.44 -1.02
C ASP A 51 21.82 14.16 -2.43
N ASN A 52 21.85 12.89 -2.85
CA ASN A 52 21.27 12.46 -4.12
C ASN A 52 19.75 12.68 -4.14
N ILE A 53 19.06 12.40 -3.03
CA ILE A 53 17.60 12.60 -2.91
C ILE A 53 17.27 14.09 -2.96
N ASP A 54 18.02 14.91 -2.25
CA ASP A 54 17.84 16.37 -2.22
C ASP A 54 18.00 16.97 -3.63
N GLU A 55 19.06 16.59 -4.37
CA GLU A 55 19.29 17.04 -5.74
C GLU A 55 18.13 16.63 -6.67
N ILE A 56 17.73 15.36 -6.60
CA ILE A 56 16.66 14.82 -7.44
C ILE A 56 15.30 15.46 -7.12
N LEU A 57 14.98 15.66 -5.84
CA LEU A 57 13.74 16.33 -5.44
C LEU A 57 13.72 17.81 -5.83
N ASN A 58 14.87 18.49 -5.73
CA ASN A 58 14.98 19.86 -6.22
C ASN A 58 14.68 19.94 -7.71
N TYR A 59 15.22 19.02 -8.52
CA TYR A 59 14.86 18.90 -9.94
C TYR A 59 13.37 18.56 -10.14
N ALA A 60 12.84 17.58 -9.40
CA ALA A 60 11.45 17.15 -9.48
C ALA A 60 10.46 18.31 -9.25
N SER A 61 10.81 19.26 -8.38
CA SER A 61 10.01 20.46 -8.09
C SER A 61 9.89 21.45 -9.27
N HIS A 62 10.75 21.32 -10.29
CA HIS A 62 10.72 22.10 -11.53
C HIS A 62 10.15 21.33 -12.71
N CYS A 63 9.76 20.07 -12.50
CA CYS A 63 9.31 19.18 -13.56
C CYS A 63 7.81 18.96 -13.54
N SER A 64 7.25 18.71 -14.73
CA SER A 64 5.84 18.33 -14.89
C SER A 64 5.66 16.81 -14.72
N LEU A 65 6.14 16.28 -13.59
CA LEU A 65 5.99 14.87 -13.24
C LEU A 65 4.52 14.51 -13.04
N ILE A 66 4.19 13.28 -13.42
CA ILE A 66 2.90 12.63 -13.18
C ILE A 66 3.05 11.59 -12.07
N SER A 67 4.22 10.94 -11.99
CA SER A 67 4.53 9.92 -10.99
C SER A 67 5.90 10.18 -10.36
N LEU A 68 5.97 10.03 -9.04
CA LEU A 68 7.20 10.15 -8.24
C LEU A 68 7.22 9.01 -7.23
N SER A 69 8.32 8.26 -7.21
CA SER A 69 8.59 7.21 -6.22
C SER A 69 9.93 7.49 -5.56
N ILE A 70 9.96 7.50 -4.25
CA ILE A 70 11.17 7.71 -3.46
C ILE A 70 11.21 6.64 -2.39
N GLU A 71 12.32 5.92 -2.36
CA GLU A 71 12.62 4.88 -1.40
C GLU A 71 14.04 5.10 -0.87
N GLN A 72 14.21 4.92 0.44
CA GLN A 72 15.51 5.05 1.09
C GLN A 72 15.71 3.94 2.10
N SER A 73 16.87 3.30 2.09
CA SER A 73 17.14 2.16 2.96
C SER A 73 17.54 2.56 4.39
N SER A 74 17.93 3.81 4.60
CA SER A 74 18.50 4.33 5.86
C SER A 74 17.67 5.48 6.46
N PHE A 75 17.87 5.76 7.74
CA PHE A 75 17.29 6.97 8.35
C PHE A 75 18.02 8.21 7.81
N SER A 76 17.26 9.12 7.20
CA SER A 76 17.78 10.39 6.71
C SER A 76 18.08 11.38 7.84
N ASN A 77 19.28 11.96 7.81
CA ASN A 77 19.61 13.11 8.65
C ASN A 77 19.03 14.42 8.06
N HIS A 78 18.71 14.42 6.76
CA HIS A 78 18.18 15.56 6.01
C HIS A 78 16.64 15.59 5.95
N ARG A 79 15.97 14.85 6.83
CA ARG A 79 14.52 14.66 6.79
C ARG A 79 13.72 15.94 6.56
N ASN A 80 13.98 17.01 7.28
CA ASN A 80 13.23 18.27 7.12
C ASN A 80 13.43 18.90 5.73
N THR A 81 14.65 18.82 5.18
CA THR A 81 14.97 19.29 3.83
C THR A 81 14.20 18.49 2.79
N ILE A 82 14.28 17.16 2.87
CA ILE A 82 13.56 16.24 1.98
C ILE A 82 12.05 16.49 2.03
N LEU A 83 11.48 16.65 3.23
CA LEU A 83 10.05 16.96 3.39
C LEU A 83 9.65 18.28 2.73
N ASN A 84 10.46 19.33 2.90
CA ASN A 84 10.20 20.62 2.27
C ASN A 84 10.29 20.55 0.74
N LEU A 85 11.27 19.82 0.21
CA LEU A 85 11.41 19.61 -1.23
C LEU A 85 10.29 18.73 -1.80
N LEU A 86 9.83 17.74 -1.04
CA LEU A 86 8.69 16.92 -1.42
C LEU A 86 7.39 17.75 -1.43
N LEU A 87 7.18 18.61 -0.43
CA LEU A 87 6.05 19.54 -0.38
C LEU A 87 6.06 20.50 -1.55
N SER A 88 7.23 21.07 -1.88
CA SER A 88 7.37 21.96 -3.04
C SER A 88 7.08 21.21 -4.34
N THR A 89 7.53 19.96 -4.44
CA THR A 89 7.27 19.09 -5.59
C THR A 89 5.78 18.80 -5.74
N ILE A 90 5.10 18.37 -4.67
CA ILE A 90 3.65 18.08 -4.71
C ILE A 90 2.85 19.36 -5.05
N SER A 91 3.24 20.51 -4.51
CA SER A 91 2.53 21.77 -4.70
C SER A 91 2.64 22.33 -6.13
N ARG A 92 3.78 22.10 -6.80
CA ARG A 92 4.10 22.75 -8.09
C ARG A 92 3.90 21.85 -9.29
N SER A 93 3.80 20.54 -9.09
CA SER A 93 3.78 19.57 -10.17
C SER A 93 2.36 19.14 -10.55
N THR A 94 2.25 18.49 -11.70
CA THR A 94 1.04 17.79 -12.16
C THR A 94 0.92 16.38 -11.57
N LEU A 95 1.54 16.15 -10.41
CA LEU A 95 1.73 14.84 -9.82
C LEU A 95 0.38 14.23 -9.44
N ARG A 96 0.18 12.99 -9.90
CA ARG A 96 -1.03 12.19 -9.64
C ARG A 96 -0.73 10.96 -8.81
N LYS A 97 0.51 10.48 -8.86
CA LYS A 97 0.98 9.31 -8.13
C LYS A 97 2.21 9.66 -7.32
N LEU A 98 2.13 9.44 -6.00
CA LEU A 98 3.26 9.55 -5.10
C LEU A 98 3.48 8.22 -4.38
N THR A 99 4.72 7.80 -4.27
CA THR A 99 5.15 6.66 -3.47
C THR A 99 6.33 7.09 -2.63
N CYS A 100 6.17 7.04 -1.31
CA CYS A 100 7.22 7.38 -0.37
C CYS A 100 7.31 6.25 0.64
N THR A 101 8.34 5.42 0.54
CA THR A 101 8.50 4.19 1.32
C THR A 101 9.76 4.28 2.17
N ASN A 102 9.74 3.62 3.33
CA ASN A 102 10.76 3.65 4.39
C ASN A 102 10.92 5.01 5.10
N ASN A 103 10.41 5.12 6.33
CA ASN A 103 10.63 6.15 7.37
C ASN A 103 10.69 7.66 6.99
N PHE A 104 10.46 8.06 5.73
CA PHE A 104 10.51 9.45 5.29
C PHE A 104 9.49 10.34 6.02
N LEU A 105 8.33 9.76 6.32
CA LEU A 105 7.13 10.50 6.64
C LEU A 105 6.55 10.01 7.96
N TYR A 106 7.16 10.39 9.10
CA TYR A 106 6.27 10.70 10.22
C TYR A 106 5.53 11.97 9.82
N ILE A 107 4.27 11.81 9.40
CA ILE A 107 3.40 12.90 8.92
C ILE A 107 3.02 13.84 10.07
N ASP A 108 3.50 13.62 11.29
CA ASP A 108 3.39 14.58 12.37
C ASP A 108 3.86 15.98 11.89
N ASN A 109 2.88 16.85 11.65
CA ASN A 109 2.99 18.22 11.12
C ASN A 109 3.17 18.39 9.60
N PHE A 110 3.05 17.33 8.79
CA PHE A 110 3.07 17.46 7.34
C PHE A 110 1.77 18.09 6.82
N GLN A 111 1.86 19.31 6.28
CA GLN A 111 0.72 20.02 5.71
C GLN A 111 0.61 19.74 4.21
N TRP A 112 -0.26 18.78 3.88
CA TRP A 112 -0.55 18.46 2.49
C TRP A 112 -1.09 19.69 1.72
N PRO A 113 -0.58 19.97 0.51
CA PRO A 113 -1.08 21.06 -0.31
C PRO A 113 -2.57 20.87 -0.65
N LYS A 114 -3.40 21.89 -0.38
CA LYS A 114 -4.86 21.82 -0.60
C LYS A 114 -5.25 21.62 -2.06
N GLU A 115 -4.42 22.10 -2.99
CA GLU A 115 -4.66 22.02 -4.44
C GLU A 115 -3.94 20.82 -5.09
N SER A 116 -3.59 19.81 -4.30
CA SER A 116 -2.92 18.62 -4.79
C SER A 116 -3.81 17.81 -5.74
N ASN A 117 -3.25 17.41 -6.88
CA ASN A 117 -3.88 16.55 -7.89
C ASN A 117 -3.63 15.05 -7.64
N LEU A 118 -3.09 14.70 -6.46
CA LEU A 118 -2.79 13.32 -6.12
C LEU A 118 -4.05 12.45 -6.11
N LYS A 119 -3.98 11.37 -6.88
CA LYS A 119 -5.01 10.31 -6.97
C LYS A 119 -4.54 9.01 -6.36
N TYR A 120 -3.24 8.79 -6.30
CA TYR A 120 -2.61 7.58 -5.75
C TYR A 120 -1.50 7.98 -4.78
N LEU A 121 -1.54 7.39 -3.58
CA LEU A 121 -0.51 7.56 -2.55
C LEU A 121 -0.10 6.21 -1.97
N THR A 122 1.19 5.91 -1.97
CA THR A 122 1.77 4.85 -1.12
C THR A 122 2.59 5.51 -0.02
N ILE A 123 2.40 5.05 1.21
CA ILE A 123 3.13 5.54 2.37
C ILE A 123 3.37 4.44 3.40
N ASP A 124 4.51 4.53 4.08
CA ASP A 124 4.91 3.63 5.15
C ASP A 124 4.80 4.29 6.53
N HIS A 125 4.67 3.49 7.58
CA HIS A 125 4.70 3.93 8.99
C HIS A 125 3.67 5.04 9.31
N CYS A 126 2.49 4.93 8.72
CA CYS A 126 1.40 5.89 8.88
C CYS A 126 0.56 5.55 10.12
N THR A 127 0.08 6.57 10.83
CA THR A 127 -0.88 6.43 11.94
C THR A 127 -2.31 6.67 11.47
N ARG A 128 -3.31 6.27 12.27
CA ARG A 128 -4.71 6.63 12.00
C ARG A 128 -4.92 8.15 11.86
N LYS A 129 -4.22 8.97 12.67
CA LYS A 129 -4.30 10.44 12.60
C LYS A 129 -3.74 10.97 11.27
N ASP A 130 -2.63 10.39 10.81
CA ASP A 130 -2.00 10.75 9.55
C ASP A 130 -2.90 10.42 8.38
N PHE A 131 -3.49 9.23 8.37
CA PHE A 131 -4.48 8.81 7.39
C PHE A 131 -5.65 9.79 7.29
N CYS A 132 -6.25 10.14 8.42
CA CYS A 132 -7.35 11.11 8.46
C CYS A 132 -6.91 12.50 7.97
N THR A 133 -5.67 12.90 8.27
CA THR A 133 -5.08 14.17 7.82
C THR A 133 -4.85 14.16 6.31
N ILE A 134 -4.29 13.08 5.76
CA ILE A 134 -4.12 12.87 4.32
C ILE A 134 -5.46 13.03 3.62
N LEU A 135 -6.49 12.29 4.03
CA LEU A 135 -7.79 12.30 3.35
C LEU A 135 -8.55 13.61 3.50
N ARG A 136 -8.29 14.38 4.56
CA ARG A 136 -8.86 15.73 4.73
C ARG A 136 -8.29 16.73 3.72
N HIS A 137 -7.03 16.57 3.32
CA HIS A 137 -6.35 17.52 2.44
C HIS A 137 -6.30 17.06 0.97
N LEU A 138 -6.18 15.76 0.71
CA LEU A 138 -6.12 15.19 -0.62
C LEU A 138 -7.52 14.78 -1.10
N LEU A 139 -8.32 15.77 -1.48
CA LEU A 139 -9.73 15.60 -1.85
C LEU A 139 -9.93 14.77 -3.13
N HIS A 140 -8.91 14.65 -3.96
CA HIS A 140 -8.91 13.84 -5.19
C HIS A 140 -8.28 12.46 -5.04
N LEU A 141 -7.86 12.09 -3.82
CA LEU A 141 -7.20 10.81 -3.57
C LEU A 141 -8.18 9.65 -3.72
N GLN A 142 -7.90 8.76 -4.66
CA GLN A 142 -8.75 7.62 -4.98
C GLN A 142 -8.16 6.31 -4.47
N THR A 143 -6.84 6.20 -4.45
CA THR A 143 -6.11 4.99 -4.03
C THR A 143 -5.09 5.34 -2.97
N ILE A 144 -5.08 4.57 -1.88
CA ILE A 144 -4.06 4.64 -0.85
C ILE A 144 -3.51 3.26 -0.52
N VAL A 145 -2.19 3.16 -0.42
CA VAL A 145 -1.47 1.98 0.03
C VAL A 145 -0.73 2.35 1.31
N LEU A 146 -1.06 1.67 2.40
CA LEU A 146 -0.48 1.86 3.72
C LEU A 146 0.38 0.65 4.06
N ARG A 147 1.68 0.84 4.26
CA ARG A 147 2.57 -0.22 4.78
C ARG A 147 2.97 0.09 6.21
N HIS A 148 3.17 -0.93 7.04
CA HIS A 148 3.49 -0.77 8.45
C HIS A 148 2.54 0.22 9.17
N PHE A 149 1.25 0.15 8.83
CA PHE A 149 0.25 1.04 9.40
C PHE A 149 0.11 0.78 10.90
N ASN A 150 -0.17 1.82 11.69
CA ASN A 150 -0.41 1.69 13.12
C ASN A 150 -1.79 2.25 13.52
N LEU A 151 -2.71 1.34 13.88
CA LEU A 151 -4.05 1.66 14.41
C LEU A 151 -4.07 1.90 15.94
N ASP A 152 -2.99 1.61 16.65
CA ASP A 152 -2.98 1.41 18.12
C ASP A 152 -2.71 2.66 18.94
N ILE A 153 -2.63 3.84 18.33
CA ILE A 153 -2.35 5.05 19.09
C ILE A 153 -3.61 5.47 19.85
N HIS A 154 -3.49 5.40 21.18
CA HIS A 154 -4.43 5.72 22.26
C HIS A 154 -5.08 7.13 22.23
N SER A 155 -5.39 7.70 21.06
CA SER A 155 -6.19 8.92 21.00
C SER A 155 -7.66 8.58 21.24
N GLU A 156 -8.02 8.39 22.51
CA GLU A 156 -9.33 7.91 22.97
C GLU A 156 -10.55 8.76 22.57
N TYR A 157 -10.44 9.94 21.92
CA TYR A 157 -11.60 10.86 21.89
C TYR A 157 -11.88 11.68 20.63
N GLU A 158 -11.16 11.52 19.51
CA GLU A 158 -11.63 12.15 18.28
C GLU A 158 -12.57 11.19 17.53
N TYR A 159 -13.85 11.24 17.90
CA TYR A 159 -14.96 10.82 17.04
C TYR A 159 -14.92 11.66 15.76
N LEU A 160 -14.04 11.31 14.84
CA LEU A 160 -14.03 11.87 13.50
C LEU A 160 -15.29 11.33 12.82
N SER A 161 -16.38 12.10 12.87
CA SER A 161 -17.62 11.87 12.12
C SER A 161 -17.44 11.99 10.60
N ASN A 162 -16.21 12.21 10.14
CA ASN A 162 -15.92 12.40 8.74
C ASN A 162 -15.88 11.04 8.05
N THR A 163 -16.71 10.90 7.02
CA THR A 163 -16.60 9.83 6.04
C THR A 163 -15.84 10.36 4.84
N TYR A 164 -14.92 9.55 4.33
CA TYR A 164 -14.06 9.87 3.20
C TYR A 164 -14.54 9.08 1.98
N THR A 165 -15.50 9.66 1.27
CA THR A 165 -16.16 9.02 0.13
C THR A 165 -15.37 9.09 -1.17
N GLN A 166 -14.31 9.91 -1.21
CA GLN A 166 -13.42 10.02 -2.37
C GLN A 166 -12.53 8.78 -2.55
N LEU A 167 -12.25 8.06 -1.46
CA LEU A 167 -11.37 6.90 -1.48
C LEU A 167 -12.12 5.68 -2.01
N THR A 168 -11.60 5.08 -3.07
CA THR A 168 -12.20 3.93 -3.76
C THR A 168 -11.34 2.68 -3.66
N SER A 169 -10.04 2.82 -3.39
CA SER A 169 -9.12 1.70 -3.24
C SER A 169 -8.23 1.89 -2.02
N LEU A 170 -8.21 0.89 -1.14
CA LEU A 170 -7.38 0.84 0.05
C LEU A 170 -6.59 -0.46 0.06
N THR A 171 -5.27 -0.35 0.16
CA THR A 171 -4.40 -1.49 0.45
C THR A 171 -3.70 -1.25 1.77
N MET A 172 -3.73 -2.23 2.67
CA MET A 172 -3.05 -2.17 3.96
C MET A 172 -2.16 -3.40 4.10
N GLN A 173 -0.85 -3.18 4.29
CA GLN A 173 0.17 -4.23 4.31
C GLN A 173 0.87 -4.28 5.66
N GLN A 174 1.32 -5.49 6.02
CA GLN A 174 2.02 -5.79 7.28
C GLN A 174 1.22 -5.35 8.52
N LEU A 175 -0.06 -5.70 8.53
CA LEU A 175 -0.96 -5.38 9.62
C LEU A 175 -0.69 -6.26 10.84
N PHE A 176 -0.89 -5.68 12.03
CA PHE A 176 -0.89 -6.34 13.33
C PHE A 176 -2.08 -5.84 14.16
N PHE A 177 -3.30 -6.14 13.72
CA PHE A 177 -4.52 -5.53 14.29
C PHE A 177 -5.58 -6.56 14.67
N SER A 178 -6.47 -6.12 15.57
CA SER A 178 -7.71 -6.83 15.83
C SER A 178 -8.78 -6.50 14.80
N MET A 179 -9.71 -7.43 14.59
CA MET A 179 -10.85 -7.20 13.70
C MET A 179 -11.68 -5.96 14.10
N ASP A 180 -11.84 -5.70 15.40
CA ASP A 180 -12.56 -4.51 15.91
C ASP A 180 -11.94 -3.20 15.41
N LYS A 181 -10.60 -3.12 15.42
CA LYS A 181 -9.86 -1.93 14.98
C LYS A 181 -10.03 -1.73 13.48
N ILE A 182 -9.90 -2.82 12.70
CA ILE A 182 -10.09 -2.79 11.24
C ILE A 182 -11.51 -2.35 10.89
N GLU A 183 -12.53 -2.92 11.52
CA GLU A 183 -13.91 -2.50 11.31
C GLU A 183 -14.06 -1.01 11.58
N SER A 184 -13.68 -0.55 12.78
CA SER A 184 -13.77 0.87 13.19
C SER A 184 -13.10 1.83 12.20
N PHE A 185 -12.03 1.37 11.55
CA PHE A 185 -11.29 2.13 10.57
C PHE A 185 -12.00 2.16 9.21
N LEU A 186 -12.51 1.02 8.75
CA LEU A 186 -13.24 0.90 7.49
C LEU A 186 -14.56 1.67 7.49
N TYR A 187 -15.16 1.96 8.65
CA TYR A 187 -16.29 2.90 8.77
C TYR A 187 -15.99 4.30 8.21
N LEU A 188 -14.73 4.71 8.18
CA LEU A 188 -14.32 6.01 7.63
C LEU A 188 -14.37 6.04 6.11
N THR A 189 -14.44 4.89 5.43
CA THR A 189 -14.27 4.78 3.97
C THR A 189 -15.38 3.92 3.33
N PRO A 190 -16.65 4.32 3.45
CA PRO A 190 -17.78 3.50 2.98
C PRO A 190 -17.86 3.35 1.45
N SER A 191 -17.15 4.18 0.70
CA SER A 191 -17.14 4.21 -0.78
C SER A 191 -16.07 3.30 -1.41
N LEU A 192 -15.38 2.48 -0.61
CA LEU A 192 -14.39 1.55 -1.13
C LEU A 192 -15.02 0.57 -2.12
N VAL A 193 -14.37 0.46 -3.28
CA VAL A 193 -14.65 -0.49 -4.35
C VAL A 193 -13.64 -1.64 -4.30
N HIS A 194 -12.39 -1.34 -3.91
CA HIS A 194 -11.30 -2.28 -3.75
C HIS A 194 -10.70 -2.19 -2.34
N LEU A 195 -10.55 -3.33 -1.69
CA LEU A 195 -9.90 -3.46 -0.39
C LEU A 195 -8.90 -4.61 -0.45
N ARG A 196 -7.63 -4.35 -0.11
CA ARG A 196 -6.60 -5.37 0.03
C ARG A 196 -5.97 -5.32 1.41
N LEU A 197 -5.92 -6.46 2.11
CA LEU A 197 -5.38 -6.57 3.47
C LEU A 197 -4.32 -7.67 3.59
N GLU A 198 -3.14 -7.32 4.08
CA GLU A 198 -2.06 -8.28 4.26
C GLU A 198 -1.44 -8.13 5.64
N GLY A 199 -1.30 -9.23 6.38
CA GLY A 199 -0.65 -9.16 7.69
C GLY A 199 -0.86 -10.35 8.60
N CYS A 200 -0.41 -10.17 9.84
CA CYS A 200 -0.64 -11.07 10.94
C CYS A 200 -1.85 -10.58 11.74
N ALA A 201 -2.73 -11.51 12.06
CA ALA A 201 -4.08 -11.17 12.46
C ALA A 201 -4.48 -11.91 13.74
N ASP A 202 -5.34 -11.30 14.54
CA ASP A 202 -6.03 -12.03 15.60
C ASP A 202 -6.97 -13.11 15.00
N ASP A 203 -7.41 -14.03 15.84
CA ASP A 203 -8.31 -15.11 15.42
C ASP A 203 -9.66 -14.59 14.89
N ALA A 204 -10.05 -13.37 15.28
CA ALA A 204 -11.33 -12.77 14.89
C ALA A 204 -11.34 -12.30 13.42
N ILE A 205 -10.19 -11.95 12.85
CA ILE A 205 -10.06 -11.62 11.41
C ILE A 205 -10.42 -12.81 10.52
N PHE A 206 -10.30 -14.05 11.00
CA PHE A 206 -10.69 -15.23 10.23
C PHE A 206 -12.21 -15.46 10.23
N ASN A 207 -13.01 -14.68 10.95
CA ASN A 207 -14.46 -14.83 11.01
C ASN A 207 -15.13 -14.34 9.71
N GLY A 208 -15.46 -15.28 8.83
CA GLY A 208 -16.08 -14.99 7.53
C GLY A 208 -17.46 -14.35 7.64
N PHE A 209 -18.26 -14.68 8.68
CA PHE A 209 -19.57 -14.05 8.88
C PHE A 209 -19.46 -12.58 9.28
N ARG A 210 -18.43 -12.23 10.05
CA ARG A 210 -18.15 -10.87 10.49
C ARG A 210 -17.74 -9.99 9.30
N TRP A 211 -16.87 -10.51 8.44
CA TRP A 211 -16.56 -9.88 7.14
C TRP A 211 -17.80 -9.72 6.25
N GLU A 212 -18.60 -10.78 6.09
CA GLU A 212 -19.85 -10.70 5.32
C GLU A 212 -20.77 -9.60 5.86
N THR A 213 -20.95 -9.52 7.17
CA THR A 213 -21.77 -8.50 7.83
C THR A 213 -21.23 -7.09 7.58
N LEU A 214 -19.93 -6.88 7.77
CA LEU A 214 -19.29 -5.58 7.50
C LEU A 214 -19.50 -5.15 6.05
N ILE A 215 -19.31 -6.06 5.11
CA ILE A 215 -19.40 -5.76 3.68
C ILE A 215 -20.85 -5.44 3.28
N ARG A 216 -21.80 -6.24 3.76
CA ARG A 216 -23.24 -6.04 3.50
C ARG A 216 -23.82 -4.80 4.16
N THR A 217 -23.20 -4.28 5.22
CA THR A 217 -23.79 -3.17 5.98
C THR A 217 -23.06 -1.84 5.81
N LYS A 218 -21.75 -1.86 5.51
CA LYS A 218 -20.90 -0.66 5.48
C LYS A 218 -20.10 -0.48 4.20
N LEU A 219 -19.66 -1.57 3.57
CA LEU A 219 -18.86 -1.52 2.34
C LEU A 219 -19.69 -1.96 1.13
N LEU A 220 -20.85 -1.31 0.95
CA LEU A 220 -21.83 -1.68 -0.07
C LEU A 220 -21.27 -1.61 -1.50
N SER A 221 -20.30 -0.72 -1.72
CA SER A 221 -19.66 -0.51 -3.04
C SER A 221 -18.52 -1.50 -3.31
N LEU A 222 -18.16 -2.35 -2.34
CA LEU A 222 -16.99 -3.21 -2.43
C LEU A 222 -17.22 -4.34 -3.44
N ASN A 223 -16.46 -4.29 -4.52
CA ASN A 223 -16.53 -5.24 -5.63
C ASN A 223 -15.33 -6.18 -5.67
N GLN A 224 -14.24 -5.82 -5.01
CA GLN A 224 -13.05 -6.65 -4.91
C GLN A 224 -12.49 -6.58 -3.50
N PHE A 225 -12.40 -7.75 -2.87
CA PHE A 225 -11.80 -7.92 -1.56
C PHE A 225 -10.65 -8.92 -1.65
N GLU A 226 -9.44 -8.42 -1.46
CA GLU A 226 -8.23 -9.20 -1.43
C GLU A 226 -7.69 -9.31 -0.02
N PHE A 227 -7.25 -10.50 0.39
CA PHE A 227 -6.58 -10.63 1.67
C PHE A 227 -5.55 -11.75 1.72
N SER A 228 -4.63 -11.62 2.68
CA SER A 228 -3.56 -12.55 3.01
C SER A 228 -3.31 -12.48 4.52
N PHE A 229 -3.90 -13.41 5.27
CA PHE A 229 -3.86 -13.45 6.73
C PHE A 229 -3.08 -14.65 7.24
N ARG A 230 -2.09 -14.39 8.09
CA ARG A 230 -1.29 -15.43 8.74
C ARG A 230 -1.72 -15.60 10.20
N SER A 231 -1.83 -16.85 10.65
CA SER A 231 -2.02 -17.20 12.07
C SER A 231 -1.37 -18.52 12.42
N GLN A 232 -0.84 -18.60 13.64
CA GLN A 232 -0.31 -19.83 14.24
C GLN A 232 -1.43 -20.68 14.87
N ASN A 233 -2.63 -20.13 15.05
CA ASN A 233 -3.76 -20.85 15.62
C ASN A 233 -4.52 -21.66 14.54
N TYR A 234 -3.94 -22.82 14.17
CA TYR A 234 -4.53 -23.70 13.16
C TYR A 234 -6.02 -24.01 13.42
N ARG A 235 -6.36 -24.22 14.70
CA ARG A 235 -7.72 -24.60 15.10
C ARG A 235 -8.72 -23.48 14.85
N ALA A 236 -8.39 -22.25 15.24
CA ALA A 236 -9.27 -21.10 15.02
C ALA A 236 -9.51 -20.86 13.54
N VAL A 237 -8.44 -20.85 12.73
CA VAL A 237 -8.55 -20.65 11.29
C VAL A 237 -9.37 -21.77 10.65
N LYS A 238 -9.13 -23.04 10.99
CA LYS A 238 -9.92 -24.17 10.45
C LYS A 238 -11.41 -24.07 10.79
N MET A 239 -11.73 -23.68 12.02
CA MET A 239 -13.12 -23.52 12.46
C MET A 239 -13.82 -22.37 11.72
N ASN A 240 -13.12 -21.27 11.46
CA ASN A 240 -13.72 -20.10 10.83
C ASN A 240 -13.66 -20.15 9.29
N ALA A 241 -12.74 -20.90 8.69
CA ALA A 241 -12.58 -20.96 7.23
C ALA A 241 -13.82 -21.49 6.51
N THR A 242 -14.62 -22.34 7.16
CA THR A 242 -15.90 -22.83 6.62
C THR A 242 -16.93 -21.72 6.45
N GLN A 243 -16.78 -20.60 7.17
CA GLN A 243 -17.68 -19.45 7.09
C GLN A 243 -17.49 -18.66 5.78
N PHE A 244 -16.37 -18.84 5.07
CA PHE A 244 -16.17 -18.30 3.72
C PHE A 244 -16.81 -19.15 2.61
N ARG A 245 -17.64 -20.13 2.96
CA ARG A 245 -18.37 -20.99 2.02
C ARG A 245 -19.87 -20.65 1.92
N THR A 246 -20.30 -19.52 2.47
CA THR A 246 -21.71 -19.10 2.36
C THR A 246 -22.03 -18.70 0.91
N PRO A 247 -23.32 -18.68 0.51
CA PRO A 247 -23.73 -18.19 -0.80
C PRO A 247 -23.23 -16.77 -1.11
N PHE A 248 -23.04 -15.94 -0.09
CA PHE A 248 -22.44 -14.61 -0.25
C PHE A 248 -21.07 -14.67 -0.92
N TRP A 249 -20.15 -15.48 -0.38
CA TRP A 249 -18.78 -15.60 -0.89
C TRP A 249 -18.75 -16.29 -2.25
N LEU A 250 -19.48 -17.41 -2.37
CA LEU A 250 -19.39 -18.29 -3.53
C LEU A 250 -20.22 -17.81 -4.74
N ASN A 251 -21.43 -17.30 -4.50
CA ASN A 251 -22.42 -17.04 -5.55
C ASN A 251 -22.69 -15.54 -5.75
N GLU A 252 -22.69 -14.73 -4.69
CA GLU A 252 -22.95 -13.28 -4.84
C GLU A 252 -21.66 -12.56 -5.25
N LYS A 253 -20.59 -12.75 -4.49
CA LYS A 253 -19.32 -12.04 -4.68
C LYS A 253 -18.34 -12.76 -5.59
N HIS A 254 -18.42 -14.09 -5.69
CA HIS A 254 -17.47 -14.92 -6.41
C HIS A 254 -16.02 -14.70 -5.95
N TRP A 255 -15.83 -14.50 -4.64
CA TRP A 255 -14.52 -14.30 -4.04
C TRP A 255 -14.05 -15.62 -3.41
N PRO A 256 -13.22 -16.40 -4.11
CA PRO A 256 -12.73 -17.66 -3.57
C PRO A 256 -11.80 -17.38 -2.39
N VAL A 257 -11.79 -18.29 -1.42
CA VAL A 257 -10.88 -18.25 -0.27
C VAL A 257 -10.12 -19.56 -0.20
N TYR A 258 -8.82 -19.46 0.05
CA TYR A 258 -7.87 -20.56 0.07
C TYR A 258 -7.21 -20.62 1.45
N GLY A 259 -7.00 -21.84 1.96
CA GLY A 259 -6.24 -22.09 3.17
C GLY A 259 -5.00 -22.90 2.85
N ILE A 260 -3.84 -22.41 3.28
CA ILE A 260 -2.53 -22.97 2.97
C ILE A 260 -1.78 -23.17 4.28
N TYR A 261 -1.22 -24.37 4.51
CA TYR A 261 -0.54 -24.71 5.76
C TYR A 261 1.00 -24.74 5.60
N ASP A 262 1.71 -23.84 6.29
CA ASP A 262 3.16 -23.64 6.22
C ASP A 262 3.87 -24.54 7.24
N TYR A 263 4.30 -25.72 6.77
CA TYR A 263 4.82 -26.81 7.59
C TYR A 263 6.10 -26.49 8.42
N PRO A 264 7.08 -25.68 7.96
CA PRO A 264 8.21 -25.30 8.83
C PRO A 264 7.85 -24.26 9.89
N LYS A 265 6.80 -23.45 9.70
CA LYS A 265 6.44 -22.37 10.62
C LYS A 265 5.24 -22.68 11.52
N GLU A 266 4.56 -23.79 11.25
CA GLU A 266 3.27 -24.13 11.86
C GLU A 266 2.22 -23.02 11.70
N GLU A 267 2.30 -22.26 10.60
CA GLU A 267 1.39 -21.16 10.29
C GLU A 267 0.34 -21.59 9.26
N ILE A 268 -0.87 -21.06 9.35
CA ILE A 268 -1.83 -21.07 8.25
C ILE A 268 -1.87 -19.69 7.61
N LEU A 269 -1.82 -19.70 6.29
CA LEU A 269 -2.17 -18.59 5.44
C LEU A 269 -3.59 -18.77 4.90
N LEU A 270 -4.48 -17.83 5.19
CA LEU A 270 -5.78 -17.71 4.54
C LEU A 270 -5.72 -16.55 3.53
N CYS A 271 -6.00 -16.81 2.26
CA CYS A 271 -5.93 -15.78 1.22
C CYS A 271 -7.08 -15.88 0.20
N SER A 272 -7.34 -14.79 -0.52
CA SER A 272 -8.38 -14.71 -1.55
C SER A 272 -7.86 -14.83 -2.99
N THR A 273 -6.56 -14.62 -3.22
CA THR A 273 -5.95 -14.70 -4.54
C THR A 273 -4.84 -15.75 -4.56
N PRO A 274 -4.79 -16.59 -5.61
CA PRO A 274 -3.76 -17.62 -5.76
C PRO A 274 -2.42 -17.04 -6.21
N ASP A 275 -2.31 -15.79 -6.64
CA ASP A 275 -1.03 -15.19 -7.09
C ASP A 275 0.02 -15.16 -5.97
N ILE A 276 -0.40 -15.25 -4.70
CA ILE A 276 0.48 -15.40 -3.55
C ILE A 276 1.14 -16.80 -3.52
N LEU A 277 0.54 -17.80 -4.19
CA LEU A 277 1.06 -19.17 -4.26
C LEU A 277 2.33 -19.27 -5.10
N THR A 278 2.46 -18.48 -6.18
CA THR A 278 3.63 -18.58 -7.07
C THR A 278 4.94 -18.13 -6.41
N GLU A 279 4.88 -17.30 -5.37
CA GLU A 279 6.06 -16.95 -4.55
C GLU A 279 6.40 -18.02 -3.49
N LEU A 280 5.44 -18.91 -3.16
CA LEU A 280 5.53 -19.87 -2.05
C LEU A 280 5.72 -21.33 -2.51
N GLU A 281 5.80 -21.59 -3.82
CA GLU A 281 5.86 -22.94 -4.43
C GLU A 281 7.05 -23.80 -4.00
N TYR A 282 8.04 -23.29 -3.26
CA TYR A 282 9.23 -24.05 -2.88
C TYR A 282 9.10 -24.90 -1.60
N ASN A 283 8.06 -24.78 -0.77
CA ASN A 283 8.05 -25.44 0.56
C ASN A 283 6.74 -26.10 1.06
N PHE A 284 5.68 -26.22 0.27
CA PHE A 284 4.36 -26.62 0.82
C PHE A 284 3.92 -28.06 0.54
N VAL A 285 3.46 -28.74 1.61
CA VAL A 285 2.79 -30.05 1.59
C VAL A 285 1.31 -29.84 1.95
N GLY A 286 0.46 -29.59 0.94
CA GLY A 286 -1.00 -29.60 1.10
C GLY A 286 -1.68 -28.27 0.80
N LEU A 287 -2.17 -28.13 -0.43
CA LEU A 287 -3.14 -27.10 -0.79
C LEU A 287 -4.54 -27.63 -0.43
N VAL A 288 -5.19 -27.08 0.59
CA VAL A 288 -6.63 -27.35 0.79
C VAL A 288 -7.37 -26.29 0.01
N VAL A 289 -7.81 -26.63 -1.20
CA VAL A 289 -8.75 -25.79 -1.95
C VAL A 289 -10.06 -25.79 -1.17
N ILE A 290 -10.31 -24.70 -0.43
CA ILE A 290 -11.54 -24.55 0.35
C ILE A 290 -12.74 -24.31 -0.58
N SER A 291 -12.50 -24.00 -1.86
CA SER A 291 -13.47 -23.62 -2.89
C SER A 291 -13.45 -24.53 -4.15
N LYS A 292 -13.74 -25.83 -4.01
CA LYS A 292 -14.27 -26.62 -5.14
C LYS A 292 -15.02 -27.85 -4.64
N THR A 293 -16.33 -27.72 -4.46
CA THR A 293 -17.24 -28.87 -4.50
C THR A 293 -18.11 -28.69 -5.73
N ILE A 294 -17.67 -29.21 -6.87
CA ILE A 294 -18.58 -29.50 -7.98
C ILE A 294 -19.30 -30.77 -7.54
N GLN A 295 -20.54 -30.63 -7.06
CA GLN A 295 -21.43 -31.78 -6.91
C GLN A 295 -21.76 -32.28 -8.32
N ASN A 296 -21.15 -33.40 -8.71
CA ASN A 296 -21.71 -34.22 -9.76
C ASN A 296 -22.99 -34.85 -9.21
N VAL A 297 -24.13 -34.35 -9.70
CA VAL A 297 -25.42 -35.00 -9.58
C VAL A 297 -25.33 -36.32 -10.33
N SER A 298 -25.55 -37.42 -9.60
CA SER A 298 -25.91 -38.72 -10.16
C SER A 298 -27.38 -38.97 -9.88
#